data_AF-A0A955TSL2-F1
#
_entry.id   AF-A0A955TSL2-F1
#
_cell.length_a   1.000
_cell.length_b   1.000
_cell.length_c   1.000
_cell.angle_alpha   90.00
_cell.angle_beta   90.00
_cell.angle_gamma   90.00
#
_symmetry.space_group_name_H-M   'P 1'
#
loop_
_entity.id
_entity.type
_entity.pdbx_description
1 polymer ?
#
loop_
_entity_poly.entity_id
_entity_poly.type
_entity_poly.pdbx_seq_one_letter_code
_entity_poly.pdbx_strand_id
1 'polypeptide(L)'
;EFFVSKDGVNWGDPVASGEFANDTSLKTLTFPRITGQFVRIIARGALHGHRFINLAELDVIGAPFSGNHDPDGEIDTPIGDVVINAGQSVSFSGTYSDLNGHPASSFIWNFGDPAIQNVFNEDPGQIVFPNIGTYTVTFTVTDSLGRQDPFPGKVTVKVTNGSNTVLPRSDWTIKYVNSEEVILANNGADNVKDGNQNSFWQTQWNGVEGPHEIQVDLGSVFEVDAIRYLPRSDGSSDGRIKRYHIYISSNGNEWGQPVAIGEFIDSASEQRVQFAPKTGRFVRLVALSEVNNNRWASVAELNIEGRCQNPFVKIVDPLTKEVHPRPNLTVNAGVCLKQPTHTGWGVKYSVDSGAQQKIILLPVDGIIHPNTFLGTFSGLVGDNHQVEAFIVDAGGNVVSGSTTYDKVTNIGLGDVLGTLGDSITAGIGDNDPSDAISQDGRNTNTGSGFSPLLNDLLTNERNYPHNIYNDGIQGETSAGILIRTPGFLKKRPQANHFLLLVGTNDANSGLVPSGAGSNPPSPGTYKDNLQKIIDLIHNPALGREVYLAKVPFATSLVHNGVIQEYNQAIDELVSTNGISIVPPDFYTYFETHQSELIDTVSHPNGMGYKSMSSLWCVALTSGTCSIP
;
A
#
# COMPACT_ATOMS: atom_id res chain seq x y z
N GLU A 1 20.72 -40.62 -42.64
CA GLU A 1 21.88 -40.07 -41.91
C GLU A 1 21.90 -40.64 -40.51
N PHE A 2 23.08 -40.92 -39.98
CA PHE A 2 23.30 -41.55 -38.69
C PHE A 2 24.23 -40.67 -37.86
N PHE A 3 23.91 -40.51 -36.58
CA PHE A 3 24.65 -39.67 -35.65
C PHE A 3 24.90 -40.44 -34.37
N VAL A 4 26.02 -40.12 -33.72
CA VAL A 4 26.40 -40.65 -32.42
C VAL A 4 26.69 -39.45 -31.53
N SER A 5 26.10 -39.42 -30.34
CA SER A 5 26.28 -38.36 -29.36
C SER A 5 26.68 -38.93 -28.01
N LYS A 6 27.48 -38.16 -27.28
CA LYS A 6 27.81 -38.46 -25.88
C LYS A 6 26.70 -38.03 -24.92
N ASP A 7 25.97 -36.95 -25.21
CA ASP A 7 25.02 -36.29 -24.30
C ASP A 7 23.55 -36.33 -24.77
N GLY A 8 23.31 -36.80 -26.00
CA GLY A 8 21.97 -36.83 -26.60
C GLY A 8 21.44 -35.47 -27.06
N VAL A 9 22.21 -34.40 -26.89
CA VAL A 9 21.84 -33.01 -27.25
C VAL A 9 22.72 -32.50 -28.39
N ASN A 10 24.03 -32.66 -28.27
CA ASN A 10 25.00 -32.26 -29.28
C ASN A 10 25.34 -33.46 -30.18
N TRP A 11 24.81 -33.42 -31.41
CA TRP A 11 24.89 -34.56 -32.34
C TRP A 11 26.03 -34.47 -33.36
N GLY A 12 26.64 -33.29 -33.53
CA GLY A 12 27.70 -33.07 -34.52
C GLY A 12 27.29 -33.41 -35.96
N ASP A 13 28.28 -33.69 -36.79
CA ASP A 13 28.09 -34.15 -38.16
C ASP A 13 27.67 -35.63 -38.20
N PRO A 14 26.91 -36.05 -39.23
CA PRO A 14 26.52 -37.45 -39.37
C PRO A 14 27.77 -38.34 -39.52
N VAL A 15 27.87 -39.36 -38.67
CA VAL A 15 28.94 -40.36 -38.71
C VAL A 15 28.87 -41.22 -39.97
N ALA A 16 27.67 -41.31 -40.56
CA ALA A 16 27.45 -41.92 -41.86
C ALA A 16 26.18 -41.37 -42.53
N SER A 17 26.20 -41.31 -43.86
CA SER A 17 25.06 -40.94 -44.69
C SER A 17 25.05 -41.77 -45.98
N GLY A 18 23.87 -41.96 -46.56
CA GLY A 18 23.71 -42.77 -47.77
C GLY A 18 22.26 -43.19 -48.01
N GLU A 19 22.08 -43.97 -49.06
CA GLU A 19 20.80 -44.55 -49.48
C GLU A 19 20.84 -46.08 -49.34
N PHE A 20 19.70 -46.68 -48.98
CA PHE A 20 19.55 -48.13 -48.94
C PHE A 20 18.84 -48.64 -50.19
N ALA A 21 19.22 -49.84 -50.64
CA ALA A 21 18.54 -50.53 -51.72
C ALA A 21 17.11 -50.93 -51.31
N ASN A 22 16.18 -50.90 -52.27
CA ASN A 22 14.78 -51.28 -52.08
C ASN A 22 14.61 -52.80 -52.08
N ASP A 23 14.98 -53.44 -50.97
CA ASP A 23 14.82 -54.89 -50.77
C ASP A 23 14.69 -55.23 -49.27
N THR A 24 14.26 -56.46 -48.96
CA THR A 24 13.91 -56.90 -47.61
C THR A 24 15.08 -57.45 -46.78
N SER A 25 16.32 -57.37 -47.28
CA SER A 25 17.50 -57.81 -46.52
C SER A 25 17.88 -56.83 -45.41
N LEU A 26 18.50 -57.35 -44.36
CA LEU A 26 19.11 -56.56 -43.30
C LEU A 26 20.09 -55.53 -43.90
N LYS A 27 19.97 -54.27 -43.47
CA LYS A 27 20.87 -53.21 -43.88
C LYS A 27 21.92 -52.99 -42.81
N THR A 28 23.18 -53.31 -43.13
CA THR A 28 24.32 -53.02 -42.24
C THR A 28 25.05 -51.79 -42.75
N LEU A 29 25.24 -50.83 -41.84
CA LEU A 29 26.06 -49.66 -42.09
C LEU A 29 27.30 -49.72 -41.21
N THR A 30 28.47 -49.59 -41.81
CA THR A 30 29.75 -49.55 -41.09
C THR A 30 30.38 -48.18 -41.27
N PHE A 31 30.87 -47.63 -40.17
CA PHE A 31 31.62 -46.39 -40.12
C PHE A 31 32.78 -46.56 -39.14
N PRO A 32 33.81 -45.68 -39.16
CA PRO A 32 34.88 -45.72 -38.18
C PRO A 32 34.33 -45.74 -36.75
N ARG A 33 34.97 -46.49 -35.86
CA ARG A 33 34.51 -46.60 -34.47
C ARG A 33 34.49 -45.23 -33.80
N ILE A 34 33.35 -44.87 -33.24
CA ILE A 34 33.13 -43.60 -32.53
C ILE A 34 32.61 -43.92 -31.13
N THR A 35 33.11 -43.20 -30.14
CA THR A 35 32.63 -43.29 -28.75
C THR A 35 31.37 -42.43 -28.60
N GLY A 36 30.31 -43.00 -28.02
CA GLY A 36 29.10 -42.28 -27.67
C GLY A 36 28.12 -43.16 -26.90
N GLN A 37 27.09 -42.53 -26.35
CA GLN A 37 26.05 -43.18 -25.55
C GLN A 37 24.70 -43.21 -26.27
N PHE A 38 24.44 -42.21 -27.11
CA PHE A 38 23.19 -42.04 -27.82
C PHE A 38 23.40 -42.18 -29.34
N VAL A 39 22.45 -42.81 -30.02
CA VAL A 39 22.41 -42.88 -31.48
C VAL A 39 21.16 -42.18 -32.00
N ARG A 40 21.28 -41.49 -33.14
CA ARG A 40 20.15 -40.86 -33.83
C ARG A 40 20.17 -41.20 -35.30
N ILE A 41 19.00 -41.50 -35.84
CA ILE A 41 18.79 -41.77 -37.25
C ILE A 41 17.86 -40.70 -37.80
N ILE A 42 18.28 -40.04 -38.87
CA ILE A 42 17.43 -39.11 -39.63
C ILE A 42 17.23 -39.69 -41.02
N ALA A 43 16.00 -40.12 -41.31
CA ALA A 43 15.58 -40.52 -42.64
C ALA A 43 15.28 -39.27 -43.47
N ARG A 44 15.99 -39.09 -44.59
CA ARG A 44 15.87 -37.90 -45.46
C ARG A 44 14.81 -38.06 -46.57
N GLY A 45 14.30 -39.27 -46.76
CA GLY A 45 13.23 -39.58 -47.71
C GLY A 45 12.84 -41.05 -47.66
N ALA A 46 11.64 -41.38 -48.15
CA ALA A 46 11.19 -42.76 -48.35
C ALA A 46 11.38 -43.18 -49.82
N LEU A 47 11.63 -44.47 -50.06
CA LEU A 47 11.93 -45.03 -51.38
C LEU A 47 10.85 -44.78 -52.45
N HIS A 48 9.59 -44.55 -52.06
CA HIS A 48 8.48 -44.24 -52.97
C HIS A 48 7.91 -42.82 -52.79
N GLY A 49 8.69 -41.89 -52.21
CA GLY A 49 8.27 -40.48 -52.04
C GLY A 49 7.17 -40.26 -50.99
N HIS A 50 6.83 -41.29 -50.21
CA HIS A 50 5.91 -41.16 -49.08
C HIS A 50 6.58 -40.49 -47.86
N ARG A 51 5.76 -40.05 -46.90
CA ARG A 51 6.23 -39.35 -45.68
C ARG A 51 6.48 -40.29 -44.49
N PHE A 52 6.19 -41.58 -44.66
CA PHE A 52 6.28 -42.55 -43.58
C PHE A 52 7.62 -43.27 -43.62
N ILE A 53 8.19 -43.48 -42.44
CA ILE A 53 9.36 -44.32 -42.22
C ILE A 53 8.99 -45.38 -41.18
N ASN A 54 9.61 -46.54 -41.29
CA ASN A 54 9.50 -47.60 -40.30
C ASN A 54 10.87 -48.24 -40.10
N LEU A 55 11.08 -48.76 -38.90
CA LEU A 55 12.20 -49.63 -38.55
C LEU A 55 11.60 -50.82 -37.81
N ALA A 56 11.93 -52.03 -38.25
CA ALA A 56 11.48 -53.23 -37.57
C ALA A 56 12.32 -53.50 -36.31
N GLU A 57 13.64 -53.35 -36.42
CA GLU A 57 14.61 -53.53 -35.34
C GLU A 57 15.80 -52.58 -35.53
N LEU A 58 16.52 -52.28 -34.44
CA LEU A 58 17.77 -51.52 -34.46
C LEU A 58 18.81 -52.18 -33.57
N ASP A 59 19.80 -52.80 -34.21
CA ASP A 59 20.98 -53.32 -33.52
C ASP A 59 22.13 -52.31 -33.57
N VAL A 60 22.65 -51.93 -32.41
CA VAL A 60 23.86 -51.10 -32.29
C VAL A 60 25.04 -52.01 -31.99
N ILE A 61 25.91 -52.20 -32.98
CA ILE A 61 27.06 -53.10 -32.86
C ILE A 61 28.27 -52.32 -32.33
N GLY A 62 28.77 -52.72 -31.16
CA GLY A 62 29.94 -52.13 -30.53
C GLY A 62 30.51 -53.03 -29.42
N ALA A 63 31.54 -52.55 -28.75
CA ALA A 63 32.03 -53.14 -27.50
C ALA A 63 32.00 -52.06 -26.41
N PRO A 64 31.77 -52.45 -25.13
CA PRO A 64 31.86 -51.52 -24.01
C PRO A 64 33.16 -50.74 -24.08
N PHE A 65 33.08 -49.44 -23.83
CA PHE A 65 34.26 -48.62 -23.74
C PHE A 65 35.10 -49.11 -22.54
N SER A 66 36.37 -49.44 -22.78
CA SER A 66 37.29 -50.01 -21.76
C SER A 66 38.35 -49.01 -21.33
N GLY A 67 38.16 -47.73 -21.62
CA GLY A 67 39.01 -46.64 -21.15
C GLY A 67 38.35 -45.92 -19.98
N ASN A 68 39.05 -44.91 -19.46
CA ASN A 68 38.51 -44.02 -18.43
C ASN A 68 37.27 -43.26 -18.94
N HIS A 69 36.14 -43.36 -18.26
CA HIS A 69 34.93 -42.59 -18.55
C HIS A 69 35.17 -41.12 -18.20
N ASP A 70 34.39 -40.23 -18.80
CA ASP A 70 34.45 -38.83 -18.43
C ASP A 70 33.61 -38.67 -17.14
N PRO A 71 34.06 -37.91 -16.12
CA PRO A 71 33.25 -37.63 -14.94
C PRO A 71 32.07 -36.73 -15.31
N ASP A 72 31.00 -36.76 -14.50
CA ASP A 72 29.78 -35.96 -14.67
C ASP A 72 29.52 -35.15 -13.39
N GLY A 73 29.50 -33.82 -13.50
CA GLY A 73 29.27 -32.90 -12.39
C GLY A 73 27.86 -32.29 -12.42
N GLU A 74 27.10 -32.47 -11.35
CA GLU A 74 25.75 -31.91 -11.19
C GLU A 74 25.74 -30.78 -10.16
N ILE A 75 24.95 -29.73 -10.43
CA ILE A 75 24.71 -28.63 -9.48
C ILE A 75 23.46 -29.00 -8.67
N ASP A 76 23.62 -29.22 -7.36
CA ASP A 76 22.47 -29.54 -6.49
C ASP A 76 21.77 -28.28 -5.97
N THR A 77 22.56 -27.25 -5.65
CA THR A 77 22.07 -25.93 -5.24
C THR A 77 22.77 -24.87 -6.07
N PRO A 78 22.04 -23.91 -6.67
CA PRO A 78 20.59 -23.84 -6.78
C PRO A 78 20.03 -24.89 -7.77
N ILE A 79 18.79 -25.36 -7.53
CA ILE A 79 18.10 -26.38 -8.36
C ILE A 79 17.72 -25.84 -9.76
N GLY A 80 17.92 -24.55 -10.02
CA GLY A 80 17.63 -23.91 -11.31
C GLY A 80 17.99 -22.42 -11.32
N ASP A 81 17.68 -21.74 -12.42
CA ASP A 81 18.04 -20.34 -12.64
C ASP A 81 17.53 -19.41 -11.52
N VAL A 82 18.36 -18.45 -11.12
CA VAL A 82 18.11 -17.55 -10.00
C VAL A 82 18.15 -16.09 -10.46
N VAL A 83 17.25 -15.26 -9.92
CA VAL A 83 17.30 -13.80 -10.05
C VAL A 83 17.61 -13.19 -8.69
N ILE A 84 18.69 -12.42 -8.58
CA ILE A 84 19.13 -11.73 -7.37
C ILE A 84 19.44 -10.26 -7.67
N ASN A 85 19.70 -9.46 -6.64
CA ASN A 85 20.18 -8.10 -6.82
C ASN A 85 21.69 -7.98 -6.55
N ALA A 86 22.30 -6.93 -7.11
CA ALA A 86 23.72 -6.64 -6.90
C ALA A 86 24.06 -6.59 -5.41
N GLY A 87 25.08 -7.35 -4.99
CA GLY A 87 25.52 -7.50 -3.61
C GLY A 87 24.88 -8.65 -2.84
N GLN A 88 23.87 -9.35 -3.38
CA GLN A 88 23.31 -10.56 -2.78
C GLN A 88 24.13 -11.80 -3.13
N SER A 89 23.92 -12.88 -2.37
CA SER A 89 24.58 -14.16 -2.58
C SER A 89 23.64 -15.29 -2.99
N VAL A 90 24.20 -16.29 -3.68
CA VAL A 90 23.55 -17.57 -3.99
C VAL A 90 24.38 -18.69 -3.36
N SER A 91 23.73 -19.67 -2.74
CA SER A 91 24.41 -20.86 -2.23
C SER A 91 24.68 -21.84 -3.36
N PHE A 92 25.90 -22.38 -3.42
CA PHE A 92 26.28 -23.40 -4.39
C PHE A 92 26.79 -24.67 -3.70
N SER A 93 26.29 -25.81 -4.18
CA SER A 93 26.73 -27.16 -3.83
C SER A 93 26.64 -28.04 -5.07
N GLY A 94 27.49 -29.05 -5.17
CA GLY A 94 27.51 -29.94 -6.32
C GLY A 94 27.88 -31.36 -5.95
N THR A 95 27.52 -32.29 -6.82
CA THR A 95 27.87 -33.71 -6.71
C THR A 95 28.54 -34.18 -7.99
N TYR A 96 29.28 -35.29 -7.92
CA TYR A 96 29.86 -35.90 -9.11
C TYR A 96 29.62 -37.41 -9.18
N SER A 97 29.64 -37.93 -10.39
CA SER A 97 29.66 -39.36 -10.65
C SER A 97 30.70 -39.74 -11.71
N ASP A 98 31.23 -40.95 -11.61
CA ASP A 98 32.16 -41.54 -12.57
C ASP A 98 31.82 -43.02 -12.75
N LEU A 99 31.59 -43.45 -13.99
CA LEU A 99 31.14 -44.82 -14.29
C LEU A 99 32.22 -45.88 -14.05
N ASN A 100 33.49 -45.49 -13.95
CA ASN A 100 34.59 -46.37 -13.55
C ASN A 100 34.91 -46.27 -12.05
N GLY A 101 34.23 -45.39 -11.31
CA GLY A 101 34.45 -45.16 -9.90
C GLY A 101 35.76 -44.44 -9.59
N HIS A 102 36.35 -43.73 -10.58
CA HIS A 102 37.51 -42.92 -10.33
C HIS A 102 37.15 -41.70 -9.47
N PRO A 103 37.87 -41.45 -8.36
CA PRO A 103 37.54 -40.32 -7.51
C PRO A 103 37.88 -39.00 -8.21
N ALA A 104 37.15 -37.93 -7.88
CA ALA A 104 37.46 -36.58 -8.32
C ALA A 104 38.85 -36.14 -7.81
N SER A 105 39.67 -35.54 -8.69
CA SER A 105 40.93 -34.88 -8.33
C SER A 105 40.80 -33.38 -8.17
N SER A 106 39.82 -32.75 -8.83
CA SER A 106 39.59 -31.31 -8.73
C SER A 106 38.16 -30.91 -9.10
N PHE A 107 37.69 -29.84 -8.48
CA PHE A 107 36.43 -29.17 -8.78
C PHE A 107 36.72 -27.75 -9.26
N ILE A 108 35.93 -27.23 -10.20
CA ILE A 108 36.01 -25.84 -10.64
C ILE A 108 34.59 -25.28 -10.76
N TRP A 109 34.29 -24.29 -9.92
CA TRP A 109 33.16 -23.39 -10.08
C TRP A 109 33.62 -22.13 -10.82
N ASN A 110 32.98 -21.82 -11.94
CA ASN A 110 33.13 -20.54 -12.64
C ASN A 110 31.79 -19.82 -12.61
N PHE A 111 31.76 -18.61 -12.06
CA PHE A 111 30.51 -17.88 -11.82
C PHE A 111 30.11 -16.93 -12.95
N GLY A 112 30.92 -16.81 -14.01
CA GLY A 112 30.65 -15.95 -15.17
C GLY A 112 30.79 -14.43 -14.92
N ASP A 113 30.70 -13.96 -13.68
CA ASP A 113 31.02 -12.57 -13.29
C ASP A 113 32.54 -12.39 -13.19
N PRO A 114 33.17 -11.51 -13.98
CA PRO A 114 34.62 -11.25 -13.92
C PRO A 114 35.12 -10.79 -12.55
N ALA A 115 34.24 -10.29 -11.68
CA ALA A 115 34.59 -9.88 -10.32
C ALA A 115 34.63 -11.05 -9.32
N ILE A 116 34.12 -12.22 -9.68
CA ILE A 116 34.15 -13.41 -8.83
C ILE A 116 35.22 -14.37 -9.34
N GLN A 117 36.14 -14.76 -8.47
CA GLN A 117 37.15 -15.76 -8.80
C GLN A 117 36.56 -17.17 -8.79
N ASN A 118 37.16 -18.06 -9.59
CA ASN A 118 36.80 -19.47 -9.55
C ASN A 118 37.04 -20.07 -8.16
N VAL A 119 36.18 -20.99 -7.75
CA VAL A 119 36.29 -21.71 -6.49
C VAL A 119 36.51 -23.20 -6.75
N PHE A 120 37.35 -23.84 -5.94
CA PHE A 120 37.83 -25.21 -6.17
C PHE A 120 37.35 -26.24 -5.13
N ASN A 121 36.42 -25.82 -4.26
CA ASN A 121 35.74 -26.72 -3.34
C ASN A 121 34.48 -27.28 -4.03
N GLU A 122 34.13 -28.53 -3.73
CA GLU A 122 32.89 -29.16 -4.19
C GLU A 122 31.67 -28.34 -3.76
N ASP A 123 31.60 -28.00 -2.47
CA ASP A 123 30.55 -27.17 -1.85
C ASP A 123 31.08 -25.80 -1.42
N PRO A 124 31.07 -24.78 -2.30
CA PRO A 124 31.58 -23.45 -1.98
C PRO A 124 30.64 -22.64 -1.07
N GLY A 125 29.36 -23.01 -0.94
CA GLY A 125 28.39 -22.28 -0.13
C GLY A 125 27.99 -20.95 -0.75
N GLN A 126 27.85 -19.90 0.06
CA GLN A 126 27.31 -18.59 -0.38
C GLN A 126 28.33 -17.79 -1.19
N ILE A 127 27.97 -17.41 -2.41
CA ILE A 127 28.78 -16.60 -3.33
C ILE A 127 28.05 -15.30 -3.66
N VAL A 128 28.69 -14.16 -3.37
CA VAL A 128 28.16 -12.81 -3.59
C VAL A 128 28.37 -12.37 -5.03
N PHE A 129 27.32 -11.85 -5.68
CA PHE A 129 27.40 -11.25 -7.01
C PHE A 129 27.33 -9.73 -6.94
N PRO A 130 28.47 -9.02 -7.07
CA PRO A 130 28.51 -7.57 -6.87
C PRO A 130 27.98 -6.77 -8.06
N ASN A 131 28.00 -7.34 -9.28
CA ASN A 131 27.73 -6.58 -10.49
C ASN A 131 26.42 -7.00 -11.16
N ILE A 132 25.67 -6.03 -11.67
CA ILE A 132 24.47 -6.25 -12.49
C ILE A 132 24.87 -7.00 -13.76
N GLY A 133 24.12 -8.04 -14.11
CA GLY A 133 24.42 -8.86 -15.27
C GLY A 133 23.56 -10.11 -15.36
N THR A 134 23.82 -10.94 -16.35
CA THR A 134 23.29 -12.30 -16.41
C THR A 134 24.47 -13.22 -16.61
N TYR A 135 24.70 -14.10 -15.65
CA TYR A 135 25.90 -14.91 -15.58
C TYR A 135 25.54 -16.39 -15.67
N THR A 136 26.25 -17.14 -16.50
CA THR A 136 26.18 -18.59 -16.52
C THR A 136 27.22 -19.14 -15.57
N VAL A 137 26.76 -19.75 -14.49
CA VAL A 137 27.60 -20.47 -13.54
C VAL A 137 27.81 -21.89 -14.04
N THR A 138 29.04 -22.38 -14.02
CA THR A 138 29.40 -23.75 -14.44
C THR A 138 30.13 -24.48 -13.32
N PHE A 139 29.78 -25.74 -13.11
CA PHE A 139 30.47 -26.66 -12.19
C PHE A 139 31.16 -27.77 -13.00
N THR A 140 32.50 -27.82 -12.95
CA THR A 140 33.30 -28.76 -13.72
C THR A 140 34.12 -29.66 -12.81
N VAL A 141 34.08 -30.97 -13.06
CA VAL A 141 34.81 -31.98 -12.30
C VAL A 141 35.93 -32.57 -13.15
N THR A 142 37.08 -32.86 -12.53
CA THR A 142 38.16 -33.65 -13.14
C THR A 142 38.42 -34.87 -12.27
N ASP A 143 38.55 -36.05 -12.88
CA ASP A 143 38.86 -37.29 -12.18
C ASP A 143 40.35 -37.47 -11.87
N SER A 144 40.67 -38.48 -11.04
CA SER A 144 42.03 -38.86 -10.64
C SER A 144 42.99 -39.22 -11.77
N LEU A 145 42.50 -39.45 -12.99
CA LEU A 145 43.30 -39.73 -14.18
C LEU A 145 43.40 -38.51 -15.11
N GLY A 146 42.86 -37.37 -14.69
CA GLY A 146 42.96 -36.08 -15.36
C GLY A 146 41.93 -35.85 -16.47
N ARG A 147 40.85 -36.66 -16.55
CA ARG A 147 39.75 -36.34 -17.48
C ARG A 147 38.78 -35.38 -16.85
N GLN A 148 38.37 -34.40 -17.64
CA GLN A 148 37.46 -33.35 -17.25
C GLN A 148 36.07 -33.62 -17.81
N ASP A 149 35.06 -33.27 -17.04
CA ASP A 149 33.66 -33.30 -17.44
C ASP A 149 33.46 -32.46 -18.73
N PRO A 150 33.06 -33.09 -19.85
CA PRO A 150 32.84 -32.42 -21.13
C PRO A 150 31.53 -31.61 -21.17
N PHE A 151 30.61 -31.84 -20.22
CA PHE A 151 29.32 -31.17 -20.11
C PHE A 151 29.07 -30.66 -18.68
N PRO A 152 29.89 -29.71 -18.19
CA PRO A 152 29.73 -29.14 -16.85
C PRO A 152 28.29 -28.78 -16.53
N GLY A 153 27.82 -29.08 -15.33
CA GLY A 153 26.54 -28.58 -14.81
C GLY A 153 26.46 -27.06 -14.93
N LYS A 154 25.27 -26.52 -15.30
CA LYS A 154 25.08 -25.09 -15.55
C LYS A 154 23.81 -24.54 -14.93
N VAL A 155 23.90 -23.31 -14.45
CA VAL A 155 22.74 -22.53 -14.00
C VAL A 155 22.93 -21.05 -14.30
N THR A 156 21.85 -20.31 -14.54
CA THR A 156 21.89 -18.87 -14.80
C THR A 156 21.60 -18.08 -13.53
N VAL A 157 22.46 -17.10 -13.23
CA VAL A 157 22.22 -16.08 -12.19
C VAL A 157 22.03 -14.72 -12.86
N LYS A 158 20.81 -14.19 -12.80
CA LYS A 158 20.49 -12.84 -13.26
C LYS A 158 20.55 -11.86 -12.10
N VAL A 159 21.50 -10.93 -12.16
CA VAL A 159 21.72 -9.90 -11.16
C VAL A 159 21.11 -8.60 -11.65
N THR A 160 20.14 -8.06 -10.92
CA THR A 160 19.46 -6.79 -11.23
C THR A 160 19.85 -5.67 -10.25
N ASN A 161 19.50 -4.43 -10.59
CA ASN A 161 19.29 -3.41 -9.56
C ASN A 161 17.91 -3.65 -8.94
N GLY A 162 17.83 -3.58 -7.62
CA GLY A 162 16.54 -3.36 -6.97
C GLY A 162 16.01 -1.99 -7.35
N SER A 163 14.68 -1.86 -7.34
CA SER A 163 14.07 -0.54 -7.29
C SER A 163 14.54 0.18 -6.03
N ASN A 164 15.02 1.41 -6.16
CA ASN A 164 15.09 2.36 -5.03
C ASN A 164 13.86 3.28 -5.05
N THR A 165 12.87 2.96 -5.88
CA THR A 165 11.64 3.74 -6.00
C THR A 165 10.68 3.26 -4.94
N VAL A 166 10.56 4.06 -3.88
CA VAL A 166 9.48 3.92 -2.89
C VAL A 166 8.15 4.15 -3.62
N LEU A 167 7.26 3.18 -3.53
CA LEU A 167 5.92 3.24 -4.09
C LEU A 167 5.11 4.33 -3.36
N PRO A 168 4.26 5.08 -4.08
CA PRO A 168 3.40 6.09 -3.47
C PRO A 168 2.44 5.43 -2.47
N ARG A 169 2.27 6.07 -1.31
CA ARG A 169 1.45 5.57 -0.20
C ARG A 169 0.03 6.10 -0.17
N SER A 170 -0.29 7.07 -1.03
CA SER A 170 -1.60 7.73 -1.09
C SER A 170 -2.75 6.75 -1.25
N ASP A 171 -2.50 5.64 -1.95
CA ASP A 171 -3.51 4.66 -2.33
C ASP A 171 -3.51 3.45 -1.39
N TRP A 172 -2.60 3.44 -0.42
CA TRP A 172 -2.47 2.31 0.49
C TRP A 172 -3.62 2.31 1.49
N THR A 173 -4.24 1.16 1.65
CA THR A 173 -5.15 0.89 2.77
C THR A 173 -4.54 -0.18 3.65
N ILE A 174 -4.68 -0.02 4.96
CA ILE A 174 -4.38 -1.12 5.87
C ILE A 174 -5.54 -2.10 5.75
N LYS A 175 -5.29 -3.24 5.10
CA LYS A 175 -6.29 -4.29 4.92
C LYS A 175 -6.60 -4.97 6.25
N TYR A 176 -5.56 -5.20 7.06
CA TYR A 176 -5.68 -5.96 8.30
C TYR A 176 -4.49 -5.73 9.21
N VAL A 177 -4.77 -5.61 10.51
CA VAL A 177 -3.84 -5.88 11.61
C VAL A 177 -4.51 -6.81 12.59
N ASN A 178 -3.74 -7.66 13.26
CA ASN A 178 -4.30 -8.54 14.30
C ASN A 178 -4.46 -7.83 15.67
N SER A 179 -3.84 -6.66 15.86
CA SER A 179 -3.90 -5.86 17.10
C SER A 179 -3.44 -4.43 16.86
N GLU A 180 -4.06 -3.48 17.56
CA GLU A 180 -3.62 -2.08 17.61
C GLU A 180 -3.98 -1.40 18.95
N GLU A 181 -3.07 -0.59 19.48
CA GLU A 181 -3.27 0.17 20.72
C GLU A 181 -3.94 1.51 20.40
N VAL A 182 -5.27 1.47 20.33
CA VAL A 182 -6.17 2.64 20.12
C VAL A 182 -6.98 3.01 21.37
N ILE A 183 -6.81 2.28 22.48
CA ILE A 183 -7.57 2.48 23.72
C ILE A 183 -6.81 3.38 24.67
N LEU A 184 -5.53 3.07 24.92
CA LEU A 184 -4.67 3.82 25.85
C LEU A 184 -3.74 4.81 25.13
N ALA A 185 -3.60 4.69 23.80
CA ALA A 185 -2.83 5.57 22.94
C ALA A 185 -3.48 5.68 21.55
N ASN A 186 -2.98 6.54 20.69
CA ASN A 186 -3.44 6.68 19.30
C ASN A 186 -2.46 6.00 18.32
N ASN A 187 -2.11 4.74 18.60
CA ASN A 187 -1.08 3.99 17.87
C ASN A 187 -1.71 3.05 16.82
N GLY A 188 -2.70 3.56 16.09
CA GLY A 188 -3.44 2.82 15.08
C GLY A 188 -2.61 2.46 13.85
N ALA A 189 -3.07 1.46 13.10
CA ALA A 189 -2.30 0.91 11.99
C ALA A 189 -2.02 1.88 10.83
N ASP A 190 -2.90 2.86 10.60
CA ASP A 190 -2.72 3.88 9.55
C ASP A 190 -1.45 4.72 9.72
N ASN A 191 -0.89 4.77 10.92
CA ASN A 191 0.33 5.53 11.22
C ASN A 191 1.53 5.03 10.40
N VAL A 192 1.60 3.73 10.03
CA VAL A 192 2.74 3.19 9.25
C VAL A 192 2.90 3.81 7.87
N LYS A 193 1.86 4.47 7.35
CA LYS A 193 1.82 5.03 6.00
C LYS A 193 1.56 6.53 5.96
N ASP A 194 1.59 7.20 7.11
CA ASP A 194 1.28 8.63 7.18
C ASP A 194 2.48 9.51 6.82
N GLY A 195 3.72 9.01 6.85
CA GLY A 195 4.93 9.79 6.55
C GLY A 195 5.39 10.70 7.70
N ASN A 196 4.87 10.48 8.91
CA ASN A 196 5.33 11.10 10.15
C ASN A 196 6.08 10.07 11.03
N GLN A 197 7.41 10.18 11.06
CA GLN A 197 8.27 9.29 11.85
C GLN A 197 8.03 9.35 13.37
N ASN A 198 7.26 10.32 13.86
CA ASN A 198 6.91 10.45 15.29
C ASN A 198 5.62 9.71 15.66
N SER A 199 4.80 9.32 14.69
CA SER A 199 3.68 8.39 14.92
C SER A 199 4.14 6.96 14.61
N PHE A 200 3.44 5.99 15.19
CA PHE A 200 3.70 4.59 14.93
C PHE A 200 2.44 3.75 15.15
N TRP A 201 2.36 2.65 14.43
CA TRP A 201 1.48 1.55 14.80
C TRP A 201 2.11 0.78 15.95
N GLN A 202 1.28 0.36 16.91
CA GLN A 202 1.68 -0.53 17.98
C GLN A 202 0.56 -1.52 18.26
N THR A 203 0.90 -2.79 18.48
CA THR A 203 -0.05 -3.77 19.03
C THR A 203 -0.42 -3.42 20.48
N GLN A 204 -1.59 -3.86 20.93
CA GLN A 204 -2.05 -3.64 22.32
C GLN A 204 -1.05 -4.17 23.34
N TRP A 205 -0.95 -3.49 24.48
CA TRP A 205 -0.08 -3.94 25.58
C TRP A 205 -0.52 -5.28 26.17
N ASN A 206 -1.81 -5.60 26.09
CA ASN A 206 -2.42 -6.81 26.65
C ASN A 206 -3.44 -7.42 25.68
N GLY A 207 -3.66 -8.74 25.78
CA GLY A 207 -4.84 -9.40 25.21
C GLY A 207 -4.65 -10.05 23.84
N VAL A 208 -3.54 -9.80 23.12
CA VAL A 208 -3.23 -10.47 21.85
C VAL A 208 -1.79 -10.96 21.87
N GLU A 209 -1.60 -12.27 21.69
CA GLU A 209 -0.28 -12.88 21.58
C GLU A 209 0.18 -12.94 20.12
N GLY A 210 1.50 -12.98 19.92
CA GLY A 210 2.12 -13.09 18.60
C GLY A 210 1.94 -14.47 17.94
N PRO A 211 2.31 -14.61 16.66
CA PRO A 211 2.94 -13.60 15.81
C PRO A 211 1.98 -12.47 15.42
N HIS A 212 2.53 -11.27 15.25
CA HIS A 212 1.77 -10.10 14.86
C HIS A 212 1.95 -9.80 13.38
N GLU A 213 0.98 -9.14 12.78
CA GLU A 213 1.02 -8.85 11.36
C GLU A 213 0.33 -7.54 10.99
N ILE A 214 0.84 -6.96 9.91
CA ILE A 214 0.19 -5.87 9.20
C ILE A 214 0.12 -6.23 7.72
N GLN A 215 -1.07 -6.09 7.15
CA GLN A 215 -1.35 -6.32 5.74
C GLN A 215 -1.74 -4.99 5.09
N VAL A 216 -1.02 -4.63 4.05
CA VAL A 216 -1.22 -3.41 3.28
C VAL A 216 -1.73 -3.80 1.90
N ASP A 217 -2.86 -3.22 1.49
CA ASP A 217 -3.28 -3.18 0.10
C ASP A 217 -2.64 -1.96 -0.56
N LEU A 218 -1.81 -2.18 -1.58
CA LEU A 218 -1.13 -1.11 -2.32
C LEU A 218 -2.07 -0.34 -3.26
N GLY A 219 -3.33 -0.73 -3.36
CA GLY A 219 -4.33 -0.16 -4.27
C GLY A 219 -4.18 -0.65 -5.72
N SER A 220 -3.00 -1.14 -6.11
CA SER A 220 -2.69 -1.61 -7.47
C SER A 220 -1.66 -2.74 -7.47
N VAL A 221 -1.48 -3.40 -8.62
CA VAL A 221 -0.49 -4.47 -8.78
C VAL A 221 0.88 -3.90 -9.12
N PHE A 222 1.86 -4.22 -8.29
CA PHE A 222 3.26 -3.85 -8.45
C PHE A 222 4.13 -5.12 -8.50
N GLU A 223 5.26 -5.03 -9.17
CA GLU A 223 6.42 -5.88 -8.94
C GLU A 223 7.21 -5.28 -7.78
N VAL A 224 7.00 -5.84 -6.59
CA VAL A 224 7.61 -5.40 -5.33
C VAL A 224 8.94 -6.11 -5.13
N ASP A 225 9.98 -5.40 -4.75
CA ASP A 225 11.32 -5.96 -4.57
C ASP A 225 12.03 -5.55 -3.28
N ALA A 226 11.44 -4.64 -2.50
CA ALA A 226 11.92 -4.33 -1.15
C ALA A 226 10.82 -3.79 -0.23
N ILE A 227 11.05 -3.91 1.08
CA ILE A 227 10.40 -3.08 2.09
C ILE A 227 11.45 -2.34 2.91
N ARG A 228 11.06 -1.21 3.50
CA ARG A 228 11.85 -0.55 4.55
C ARG A 228 10.98 -0.39 5.79
N TYR A 229 11.53 -0.83 6.90
CA TYR A 229 10.92 -0.81 8.21
C TYR A 229 11.62 0.25 9.06
N LEU A 230 10.87 1.26 9.51
CA LEU A 230 11.33 2.22 10.50
C LEU A 230 10.73 1.85 11.87
N PRO A 231 11.57 1.56 12.87
CA PRO A 231 11.15 1.41 14.25
C PRO A 231 10.57 2.70 14.85
N ARG A 232 9.80 2.59 15.95
CA ARG A 232 9.38 3.76 16.76
C ARG A 232 10.59 4.62 17.16
N SER A 233 10.40 5.94 17.19
CA SER A 233 11.47 6.93 17.34
C SER A 233 11.47 7.66 18.71
N ASP A 234 10.62 7.24 19.65
CA ASP A 234 10.40 7.90 20.94
C ASP A 234 11.41 7.50 22.05
N GLY A 235 12.50 6.85 21.67
CA GLY A 235 13.56 6.39 22.57
C GLY A 235 13.33 5.03 23.21
N SER A 236 12.16 4.40 23.04
CA SER A 236 11.93 3.01 23.48
C SER A 236 12.35 1.97 22.44
N SER A 237 12.71 0.77 22.90
CA SER A 237 12.88 -0.43 22.05
C SER A 237 11.66 -1.35 22.05
N ASP A 238 10.60 -1.00 22.79
CA ASP A 238 9.40 -1.85 22.91
C ASP A 238 8.69 -2.03 21.57
N GLY A 239 8.52 -3.30 21.19
CA GLY A 239 7.87 -3.69 19.95
C GLY A 239 8.79 -3.68 18.73
N ARG A 240 10.09 -3.37 18.86
CA ARG A 240 11.02 -3.49 17.73
C ARG A 240 11.04 -4.93 17.24
N ILE A 241 10.68 -5.12 15.98
CA ILE A 241 10.63 -6.44 15.36
C ILE A 241 12.04 -7.00 15.27
N LYS A 242 12.25 -8.25 15.70
CA LYS A 242 13.47 -9.02 15.49
C LYS A 242 13.30 -9.95 14.29
N ARG A 243 12.53 -11.04 14.45
CA ARG A 243 12.33 -12.03 13.37
C ARG A 243 11.11 -11.67 12.56
N TYR A 244 11.21 -11.74 11.24
CA TYR A 244 10.11 -11.42 10.35
C TYR A 244 9.96 -12.39 9.19
N HIS A 245 8.74 -12.49 8.68
CA HIS A 245 8.45 -12.96 7.33
C HIS A 245 7.77 -11.85 6.52
N ILE A 246 8.10 -11.75 5.24
CA ILE A 246 7.44 -10.84 4.30
C ILE A 246 6.77 -11.67 3.21
N TYR A 247 5.52 -11.33 2.88
CA TYR A 247 4.75 -11.98 1.83
C TYR A 247 4.19 -10.93 0.86
N ILE A 248 4.10 -11.32 -0.40
CA ILE A 248 3.42 -10.55 -1.46
C ILE A 248 2.32 -11.43 -2.05
N SER A 249 1.11 -10.89 -2.18
CA SER A 249 -0.07 -11.58 -2.70
C SER A 249 -0.77 -10.76 -3.79
N SER A 250 -1.40 -11.43 -4.75
CA SER A 250 -2.23 -10.80 -5.78
C SER A 250 -3.66 -10.49 -5.30
N ASN A 251 -4.20 -11.29 -4.37
CA ASN A 251 -5.59 -11.21 -3.90
C ASN A 251 -5.73 -10.89 -2.40
N GLY A 252 -4.61 -10.92 -1.66
CA GLY A 252 -4.54 -10.62 -0.24
C GLY A 252 -5.15 -11.68 0.67
N ASN A 253 -5.51 -12.84 0.12
CA ASN A 253 -6.08 -13.98 0.86
C ASN A 253 -5.13 -15.18 0.80
N GLU A 254 -4.50 -15.39 -0.35
CA GLU A 254 -3.52 -16.45 -0.61
C GLU A 254 -2.12 -15.83 -0.70
N TRP A 255 -1.25 -16.16 0.25
CA TRP A 255 0.07 -15.52 0.39
C TRP A 255 1.23 -16.35 -0.16
N GLY A 256 1.04 -17.67 -0.27
CA GLY A 256 2.11 -18.60 -0.67
C GLY A 256 3.29 -18.59 0.30
N GLN A 257 4.49 -18.87 -0.22
CA GLN A 257 5.74 -18.80 0.56
C GLN A 257 6.20 -17.35 0.76
N PRO A 258 6.90 -17.05 1.88
CA PRO A 258 7.45 -15.73 2.12
C PRO A 258 8.51 -15.38 1.07
N VAL A 259 8.52 -14.12 0.63
CA VAL A 259 9.56 -13.58 -0.26
C VAL A 259 10.85 -13.24 0.47
N ALA A 260 10.75 -13.06 1.79
CA ALA A 260 11.90 -12.86 2.65
C ALA A 260 11.59 -13.40 4.05
N ILE A 261 12.61 -14.05 4.63
CA ILE A 261 12.67 -14.52 6.01
C ILE A 261 13.97 -13.96 6.56
N GLY A 262 13.92 -13.31 7.71
CA GLY A 262 15.14 -12.74 8.27
C GLY A 262 14.99 -12.16 9.67
N GLU A 263 16.06 -11.51 10.11
CA GLU A 263 16.10 -10.76 11.36
C GLU A 263 16.48 -9.30 11.10
N PHE A 264 15.81 -8.37 11.77
CA PHE A 264 16.24 -6.98 11.91
C PHE A 264 17.22 -6.86 13.08
N ILE A 265 18.14 -5.91 12.98
CA ILE A 265 19.02 -5.53 14.09
C ILE A 265 18.28 -4.63 15.08
N ASP A 266 18.62 -4.70 16.36
CA ASP A 266 18.12 -3.74 17.34
C ASP A 266 18.76 -2.37 17.11
N SER A 267 18.05 -1.53 16.36
CA SER A 267 18.45 -0.19 15.98
C SER A 267 17.21 0.68 15.88
N ALA A 268 17.37 2.00 16.07
CA ALA A 268 16.32 2.98 15.80
C ALA A 268 16.33 3.47 14.33
N SER A 269 17.33 3.09 13.54
CA SER A 269 17.44 3.49 12.13
C SER A 269 16.51 2.67 11.24
N GLU A 270 16.08 3.24 10.12
CA GLU A 270 15.35 2.52 9.08
C GLU A 270 16.18 1.34 8.55
N GLN A 271 15.54 0.18 8.39
CA GLN A 271 16.16 -1.04 7.90
C GLN A 271 15.45 -1.51 6.63
N ARG A 272 16.24 -1.79 5.60
CA ARG A 272 15.75 -2.22 4.30
C ARG A 272 15.90 -3.72 4.12
N VAL A 273 14.83 -4.39 3.72
CA VAL A 273 14.83 -5.79 3.31
C VAL A 273 14.56 -5.86 1.82
N GLN A 274 15.54 -6.35 1.08
CA GLN A 274 15.44 -6.55 -0.36
C GLN A 274 15.30 -8.03 -0.70
N PHE A 275 14.44 -8.34 -1.66
CA PHE A 275 14.17 -9.69 -2.13
C PHE A 275 14.06 -9.76 -3.66
N ALA A 276 13.97 -10.97 -4.21
CA ALA A 276 13.71 -11.16 -5.63
C ALA A 276 12.34 -10.52 -5.99
N PRO A 277 12.26 -9.70 -7.05
CA PRO A 277 11.03 -9.00 -7.39
C PRO A 277 9.83 -9.96 -7.53
N LYS A 278 8.72 -9.68 -6.83
CA LYS A 278 7.48 -10.47 -6.88
C LYS A 278 6.29 -9.59 -7.23
N THR A 279 5.50 -10.04 -8.20
CA THR A 279 4.26 -9.36 -8.60
C THR A 279 3.14 -9.59 -7.59
N GLY A 280 2.50 -8.52 -7.12
CA GLY A 280 1.30 -8.57 -6.30
C GLY A 280 0.77 -7.18 -5.93
N ARG A 281 -0.39 -7.16 -5.27
CA ARG A 281 -1.08 -5.95 -4.81
C ARG A 281 -1.04 -5.80 -3.29
N PHE A 282 -0.87 -6.89 -2.56
CA PHE A 282 -0.90 -6.90 -1.11
C PHE A 282 0.46 -7.27 -0.56
N VAL A 283 0.89 -6.57 0.48
CA VAL A 283 2.13 -6.84 1.22
C VAL A 283 1.77 -7.16 2.66
N ARG A 284 2.37 -8.21 3.20
CA ARG A 284 2.19 -8.63 4.59
C ARG A 284 3.54 -8.73 5.27
N LEU A 285 3.72 -7.96 6.34
CA LEU A 285 4.83 -8.09 7.27
C LEU A 285 4.34 -8.85 8.50
N VAL A 286 4.95 -9.99 8.79
CA VAL A 286 4.68 -10.79 9.99
C VAL A 286 5.85 -10.64 10.96
N ALA A 287 5.62 -10.05 12.11
CA ALA A 287 6.54 -9.98 13.23
C ALA A 287 6.44 -11.27 14.06
N LEU A 288 7.48 -12.11 13.97
CA LEU A 288 7.54 -13.41 14.67
C LEU A 288 8.11 -13.30 16.08
N SER A 289 8.90 -12.26 16.36
CA SER A 289 9.38 -11.94 17.71
C SER A 289 9.88 -10.50 17.80
N GLU A 290 9.87 -9.96 19.01
CA GLU A 290 10.45 -8.67 19.38
C GLU A 290 11.90 -8.83 19.87
N VAL A 291 12.71 -7.76 19.81
CA VAL A 291 14.16 -7.79 20.13
C VAL A 291 14.48 -8.19 21.57
N ASN A 292 13.59 -7.89 22.53
CA ASN A 292 13.69 -8.27 23.94
C ASN A 292 12.79 -9.48 24.32
N ASN A 293 12.24 -10.19 23.33
CA ASN A 293 11.29 -11.31 23.51
C ASN A 293 9.98 -10.94 24.23
N ASN A 294 9.59 -9.68 24.21
CA ASN A 294 8.23 -9.29 24.57
C ASN A 294 7.25 -9.68 23.47
N ARG A 295 5.95 -9.59 23.78
CA ARG A 295 4.90 -9.99 22.85
C ARG A 295 4.59 -8.96 21.77
N TRP A 296 4.88 -7.69 22.00
CA TRP A 296 4.39 -6.58 21.17
C TRP A 296 5.17 -6.39 19.86
N ALA A 297 4.56 -5.70 18.90
CA ALA A 297 5.21 -5.18 17.71
C ALA A 297 4.88 -3.69 17.52
N SER A 298 5.83 -2.93 16.95
CA SER A 298 5.65 -1.53 16.57
C SER A 298 6.33 -1.21 15.25
N VAL A 299 5.74 -0.28 14.48
CA VAL A 299 6.27 0.22 13.20
C VAL A 299 5.93 1.70 13.09
N ALA A 300 6.95 2.57 13.00
CA ALA A 300 6.75 3.98 12.72
C ALA A 300 6.37 4.19 11.25
N GLU A 301 7.18 3.65 10.35
CA GLU A 301 6.97 3.78 8.91
C GLU A 301 7.22 2.44 8.22
N LEU A 302 6.32 2.07 7.31
CA LEU A 302 6.53 1.01 6.35
C LEU A 302 6.63 1.64 4.95
N ASN A 303 7.78 1.49 4.32
CA ASN A 303 7.99 1.83 2.91
C ASN A 303 8.05 0.55 2.09
N ILE A 304 7.57 0.61 0.85
CA ILE A 304 7.58 -0.53 -0.07
C ILE A 304 8.17 -0.02 -1.37
N GLU A 305 9.15 -0.74 -1.91
CA GLU A 305 9.81 -0.41 -3.16
C GLU A 305 9.39 -1.37 -4.26
N GLY A 306 9.28 -0.85 -5.48
CA GLY A 306 8.91 -1.67 -6.62
C GLY A 306 8.71 -0.87 -7.89
N ARG A 307 8.06 -1.50 -8.86
CA ARG A 307 7.66 -0.93 -10.15
C ARG A 307 6.37 -1.60 -10.60
N CYS A 308 5.47 -0.93 -11.30
CA CYS A 308 4.26 -1.58 -11.80
C CYS A 308 4.47 -2.19 -13.20
N GLN A 309 3.72 -3.28 -13.46
CA GLN A 309 3.94 -4.21 -14.59
C GLN A 309 3.14 -3.85 -15.84
N ASN A 310 1.90 -3.40 -15.66
CA ASN A 310 1.00 -3.03 -16.75
C ASN A 310 0.51 -1.60 -16.55
N PRO A 311 0.16 -0.89 -17.65
CA PRO A 311 -0.53 0.37 -17.56
C PRO A 311 -1.78 0.26 -16.71
N PHE A 312 -1.90 1.17 -15.75
CA PHE A 312 -3.15 1.35 -15.03
C PHE A 312 -3.39 2.82 -14.70
N VAL A 313 -4.65 3.17 -14.52
CA VAL A 313 -5.09 4.44 -13.96
C VAL A 313 -6.13 4.16 -12.88
N LYS A 314 -6.02 4.85 -11.75
CA LYS A 314 -7.00 4.84 -10.66
C LYS A 314 -7.23 6.27 -10.23
N ILE A 315 -8.46 6.74 -10.23
CA ILE A 315 -8.79 8.05 -9.67
C ILE A 315 -8.63 7.95 -8.15
N VAL A 316 -7.75 8.77 -7.60
CA VAL A 316 -7.41 8.79 -6.16
C VAL A 316 -8.15 9.90 -5.43
N ASP A 317 -8.51 10.94 -6.18
CA ASP A 317 -9.22 12.13 -5.72
C ASP A 317 -9.95 12.70 -6.94
N PRO A 318 -11.26 12.93 -6.93
CA PRO A 318 -12.22 12.68 -5.85
C PRO A 318 -12.59 11.19 -5.74
N LEU A 319 -13.17 10.78 -4.61
CA LEU A 319 -13.85 9.50 -4.46
C LEU A 319 -15.34 9.59 -4.83
N THR A 320 -15.96 8.43 -5.11
CA THR A 320 -17.42 8.35 -5.34
C THR A 320 -18.16 8.86 -4.11
N LYS A 321 -19.15 9.74 -4.33
CA LYS A 321 -19.94 10.45 -3.30
C LYS A 321 -19.16 11.47 -2.45
N GLU A 322 -17.91 11.77 -2.77
CA GLU A 322 -17.17 12.84 -2.10
C GLU A 322 -17.68 14.22 -2.52
N VAL A 323 -17.47 15.22 -1.66
CA VAL A 323 -17.73 16.63 -1.97
C VAL A 323 -16.41 17.37 -2.01
N HIS A 324 -16.20 18.15 -3.06
CA HIS A 324 -15.04 19.02 -3.22
C HIS A 324 -15.43 20.49 -3.07
N PRO A 325 -14.53 21.33 -2.52
CA PRO A 325 -14.74 22.76 -2.44
C PRO A 325 -15.02 23.38 -3.82
N ARG A 326 -16.04 24.24 -3.87
CA ARG A 326 -16.35 25.04 -5.08
C ARG A 326 -15.24 26.07 -5.37
N PRO A 327 -15.12 26.56 -6.62
CA PRO A 327 -15.90 26.22 -7.81
C PRO A 327 -15.28 25.13 -8.69
N ASN A 328 -14.12 24.61 -8.31
CA ASN A 328 -13.31 23.76 -9.18
C ASN A 328 -13.30 22.32 -8.69
N LEU A 329 -13.44 21.38 -9.62
CA LEU A 329 -13.17 19.98 -9.35
C LEU A 329 -11.72 19.67 -9.67
N THR A 330 -10.94 19.32 -8.66
CA THR A 330 -9.62 18.71 -8.83
C THR A 330 -9.77 17.21 -9.02
N VAL A 331 -9.04 16.65 -9.96
CA VAL A 331 -9.00 15.20 -10.20
C VAL A 331 -7.54 14.77 -10.25
N ASN A 332 -7.17 13.82 -9.43
CA ASN A 332 -5.85 13.21 -9.46
C ASN A 332 -5.98 11.70 -9.65
N ALA A 333 -4.95 11.10 -10.23
CA ALA A 333 -4.91 9.66 -10.44
C ALA A 333 -3.56 9.06 -10.09
N GLY A 334 -3.60 7.91 -9.44
CA GLY A 334 -2.51 6.96 -9.40
C GLY A 334 -2.36 6.32 -10.78
N VAL A 335 -1.15 6.35 -11.31
CA VAL A 335 -0.87 5.92 -12.68
C VAL A 335 0.36 5.04 -12.71
N CYS A 336 0.26 3.93 -13.44
CA CYS A 336 1.44 3.22 -13.87
C CYS A 336 1.72 3.46 -15.34
N LEU A 337 2.78 4.21 -15.61
CA LEU A 337 3.43 4.25 -16.90
C LEU A 337 4.93 4.33 -16.65
N LYS A 338 5.73 3.91 -17.64
CA LYS A 338 7.18 3.77 -17.50
C LYS A 338 7.88 4.21 -18.77
N GLN A 339 8.99 4.93 -18.62
CA GLN A 339 9.93 5.16 -19.71
C GLN A 339 10.96 4.01 -19.84
N PRO A 340 11.41 3.69 -21.07
CA PRO A 340 10.98 4.29 -22.34
C PRO A 340 9.74 3.60 -22.95
N THR A 341 9.14 2.60 -22.29
CA THR A 341 8.08 1.77 -22.91
C THR A 341 6.79 2.54 -23.21
N HIS A 342 6.52 3.63 -22.51
CA HIS A 342 5.31 4.45 -22.62
C HIS A 342 5.63 5.90 -23.02
N THR A 343 6.64 6.11 -23.85
CA THR A 343 6.97 7.46 -24.35
C THR A 343 5.75 8.08 -25.05
N GLY A 344 5.35 9.27 -24.59
CA GLY A 344 4.20 10.01 -25.13
C GLY A 344 2.83 9.59 -24.59
N TRP A 345 2.74 8.55 -23.76
CA TRP A 345 1.48 8.11 -23.15
C TRP A 345 1.05 9.04 -22.01
N GLY A 346 -0.18 8.91 -21.54
CA GLY A 346 -0.69 9.70 -20.43
C GLY A 346 -2.05 9.23 -19.89
N VAL A 347 -2.70 10.13 -19.16
CA VAL A 347 -4.07 9.97 -18.67
C VAL A 347 -4.98 10.98 -19.35
N LYS A 348 -6.13 10.52 -19.83
CA LYS A 348 -7.26 11.34 -20.24
C LYS A 348 -8.34 11.29 -19.18
N TYR A 349 -8.72 12.46 -18.67
CA TYR A 349 -9.92 12.64 -17.86
C TYR A 349 -11.10 13.08 -18.72
N SER A 350 -12.29 12.61 -18.38
CA SER A 350 -13.56 13.00 -18.97
C SER A 350 -14.58 13.23 -17.85
N VAL A 351 -15.13 14.45 -17.79
CA VAL A 351 -16.15 14.85 -16.82
C VAL A 351 -17.51 14.87 -17.51
N ASP A 352 -18.54 14.34 -16.85
CA ASP A 352 -19.94 14.33 -17.27
C ASP A 352 -20.13 13.91 -18.73
N SER A 353 -19.68 12.69 -19.04
CA SER A 353 -19.76 12.10 -20.38
C SER A 353 -19.10 12.94 -21.48
N GLY A 354 -18.05 13.69 -21.11
CA GLY A 354 -17.22 14.45 -22.04
C GLY A 354 -17.58 15.93 -22.15
N ALA A 355 -18.42 16.47 -21.26
CA ALA A 355 -18.66 17.90 -21.15
C ALA A 355 -17.36 18.69 -21.00
N GLN A 356 -16.40 18.15 -20.23
CA GLN A 356 -15.01 18.62 -20.22
C GLN A 356 -14.06 17.43 -20.29
N GLN A 357 -12.90 17.62 -20.94
CA GLN A 357 -11.86 16.61 -21.05
C GLN A 357 -10.47 17.25 -20.90
N LYS A 358 -9.53 16.51 -20.30
CA LYS A 358 -8.14 16.95 -20.15
C LYS A 358 -7.19 15.76 -20.30
N ILE A 359 -6.10 15.92 -21.06
CA ILE A 359 -5.03 14.93 -21.16
C ILE A 359 -3.80 15.45 -20.43
N ILE A 360 -3.18 14.60 -19.61
CA ILE A 360 -1.91 14.86 -18.93
C ILE A 360 -0.94 13.74 -19.30
N LEU A 361 0.20 14.09 -19.87
CA LEU A 361 1.19 13.14 -20.37
C LEU A 361 2.17 12.71 -19.28
N LEU A 362 2.69 11.48 -19.39
CA LEU A 362 3.80 11.00 -18.58
C LEU A 362 5.02 11.91 -18.79
N PRO A 363 5.68 12.39 -17.71
CA PRO A 363 6.91 13.15 -17.83
C PRO A 363 8.01 12.44 -18.62
N VAL A 364 8.85 13.23 -19.29
CA VAL A 364 9.91 12.71 -20.18
C VAL A 364 10.96 11.92 -19.39
N ASP A 365 11.21 12.27 -18.13
CA ASP A 365 12.09 11.55 -17.21
C ASP A 365 11.46 10.26 -16.65
N GLY A 366 10.16 10.04 -16.88
CA GLY A 366 9.41 8.89 -16.38
C GLY A 366 9.15 8.91 -14.87
N ILE A 367 9.41 10.03 -14.18
CA ILE A 367 9.21 10.15 -12.74
C ILE A 367 7.76 10.57 -12.47
N ILE A 368 7.05 9.78 -11.66
CA ILE A 368 5.68 10.07 -11.23
C ILE A 368 5.72 10.48 -9.76
N HIS A 369 5.29 11.71 -9.48
CA HIS A 369 5.07 12.28 -8.15
C HIS A 369 3.57 12.26 -7.80
N PRO A 370 3.18 12.44 -6.52
CA PRO A 370 1.78 12.38 -6.10
C PRO A 370 0.80 13.25 -6.90
N ASN A 371 1.23 14.38 -7.47
CA ASN A 371 0.37 15.30 -8.24
C ASN A 371 0.71 15.34 -9.73
N THR A 372 1.49 14.39 -10.25
CA THR A 372 1.89 14.39 -11.66
C THR A 372 0.70 14.39 -12.62
N PHE A 373 -0.39 13.69 -12.27
CA PHE A 373 -1.60 13.60 -13.08
C PHE A 373 -2.76 14.43 -12.51
N LEU A 374 -2.46 15.56 -11.85
CA LEU A 374 -3.49 16.47 -11.31
C LEU A 374 -4.17 17.31 -12.42
N GLY A 375 -5.46 17.08 -12.61
CA GLY A 375 -6.39 17.85 -13.43
C GLY A 375 -7.23 18.82 -12.58
N THR A 376 -7.66 19.92 -13.19
CA THR A 376 -8.59 20.87 -12.58
C THR A 376 -9.63 21.26 -13.62
N PHE A 377 -10.89 21.16 -13.26
CA PHE A 377 -12.05 21.46 -14.08
C PHE A 377 -12.83 22.59 -13.41
N SER A 378 -13.22 23.59 -14.20
CA SER A 378 -13.86 24.81 -13.70
C SER A 378 -15.10 25.10 -14.52
N GLY A 379 -16.07 25.81 -13.93
CA GLY A 379 -17.33 26.14 -14.62
C GLY A 379 -18.18 24.90 -14.95
N LEU A 380 -18.11 23.87 -14.11
CA LEU A 380 -18.98 22.71 -14.22
C LEU A 380 -20.42 23.10 -13.84
N VAL A 381 -21.40 22.52 -14.54
CA VAL A 381 -22.82 22.82 -14.38
C VAL A 381 -23.51 21.66 -13.69
N GLY A 382 -24.33 21.95 -12.69
CA GLY A 382 -25.02 20.96 -11.87
C GLY A 382 -24.31 20.67 -10.56
N ASP A 383 -24.94 19.82 -9.75
CA ASP A 383 -24.54 19.59 -8.36
C ASP A 383 -23.75 18.29 -8.18
N ASN A 384 -23.90 17.34 -9.10
CA ASN A 384 -23.28 16.03 -9.06
C ASN A 384 -22.55 15.77 -10.38
N HIS A 385 -21.30 15.32 -10.25
CA HIS A 385 -20.45 15.03 -11.40
C HIS A 385 -20.02 13.57 -11.43
N GLN A 386 -19.72 13.13 -12.65
CA GLN A 386 -19.04 11.87 -12.92
C GLN A 386 -17.68 12.18 -13.55
N VAL A 387 -16.65 11.47 -13.10
CA VAL A 387 -15.32 11.54 -13.69
C VAL A 387 -14.87 10.16 -14.12
N GLU A 388 -14.38 10.08 -15.36
CA GLU A 388 -13.77 8.91 -15.96
C GLU A 388 -12.30 9.23 -16.26
N ALA A 389 -11.41 8.28 -16.01
CA ALA A 389 -9.98 8.37 -16.32
C ALA A 389 -9.59 7.20 -17.22
N PHE A 390 -8.80 7.48 -18.25
CA PHE A 390 -8.34 6.51 -19.24
C PHE A 390 -6.84 6.64 -19.43
N ILE A 391 -6.12 5.52 -19.57
CA ILE A 391 -4.78 5.55 -20.17
C ILE A 391 -4.92 5.84 -21.66
N VAL A 392 -4.07 6.75 -22.16
CA VAL A 392 -3.96 7.07 -23.58
C VAL A 392 -2.54 6.83 -24.10
N ASP A 393 -2.45 6.38 -25.35
CA ASP A 393 -1.19 6.20 -26.06
C ASP A 393 -0.60 7.54 -26.55
N ALA A 394 0.54 7.48 -27.25
CA ALA A 394 1.19 8.66 -27.82
C ALA A 394 0.36 9.42 -28.87
N GLY A 395 -0.66 8.78 -29.45
CA GLY A 395 -1.64 9.41 -30.35
C GLY A 395 -2.84 9.99 -29.63
N GLY A 396 -2.94 9.85 -28.31
CA GLY A 396 -4.11 10.23 -27.52
C GLY A 396 -5.27 9.24 -27.61
N ASN A 397 -5.06 8.04 -28.17
CA ASN A 397 -6.08 7.01 -28.26
C ASN A 397 -6.21 6.27 -26.93
N VAL A 398 -7.43 5.95 -26.53
CA VAL A 398 -7.69 5.16 -25.30
C VAL A 398 -7.10 3.77 -25.46
N VAL A 399 -6.28 3.37 -24.50
CA VAL A 399 -5.72 2.03 -24.40
C VAL A 399 -6.75 1.14 -23.70
N SER A 400 -7.22 0.10 -24.39
CA SER A 400 -8.24 -0.82 -23.86
C SER A 400 -7.67 -1.75 -22.79
N GLY A 401 -8.39 -1.92 -21.69
CA GLY A 401 -8.01 -2.80 -20.59
C GLY A 401 -8.88 -2.54 -19.36
N SER A 402 -9.03 -3.53 -18.49
CA SER A 402 -9.78 -3.36 -17.24
C SER A 402 -9.03 -2.51 -16.20
N THR A 403 -7.70 -2.40 -16.32
CA THR A 403 -6.85 -1.59 -15.44
C THR A 403 -6.57 -0.20 -16.01
N THR A 404 -6.80 0.02 -17.31
CA THR A 404 -6.51 1.28 -18.00
C THR A 404 -7.67 2.26 -18.00
N TYR A 405 -8.70 1.97 -17.20
CA TYR A 405 -9.88 2.80 -17.04
C TYR A 405 -10.34 2.77 -15.59
N ASP A 406 -10.76 3.93 -15.08
CA ASP A 406 -11.43 4.05 -13.79
C ASP A 406 -12.53 5.10 -13.83
N LYS A 407 -13.48 5.00 -12.91
CA LYS A 407 -14.65 5.87 -12.84
C LYS A 407 -15.10 6.10 -11.41
N VAL A 408 -15.44 7.35 -11.12
CA VAL A 408 -16.09 7.79 -9.88
C VAL A 408 -17.33 8.61 -10.21
N THR A 409 -18.35 8.52 -9.35
CA THR A 409 -19.69 9.09 -9.59
C THR A 409 -20.21 9.84 -8.36
N ASN A 410 -21.22 10.69 -8.57
CA ASN A 410 -21.88 11.46 -7.52
C ASN A 410 -20.92 12.39 -6.75
N ILE A 411 -19.95 12.94 -7.47
CA ILE A 411 -18.99 13.89 -6.89
C ILE A 411 -19.71 15.23 -6.74
N GLY A 412 -19.86 15.71 -5.52
CA GLY A 412 -20.47 17.00 -5.24
C GLY A 412 -19.46 18.13 -5.34
N LEU A 413 -19.92 19.32 -5.75
CA LEU A 413 -19.19 20.57 -5.56
C LEU A 413 -19.93 21.44 -4.55
N GLY A 414 -19.35 21.61 -3.37
CA GLY A 414 -20.01 22.26 -2.25
C GLY A 414 -19.10 22.47 -1.06
N ASP A 415 -19.68 22.49 0.12
CA ASP A 415 -18.95 22.73 1.37
C ASP A 415 -18.59 21.43 2.07
N VAL A 416 -17.39 21.42 2.64
CA VAL A 416 -16.83 20.28 3.35
C VAL A 416 -16.59 20.65 4.80
N LEU A 417 -17.44 20.11 5.66
CA LEU A 417 -17.47 20.38 7.07
C LEU A 417 -16.72 19.29 7.84
N GLY A 418 -15.92 19.69 8.82
CA GLY A 418 -15.38 18.80 9.85
C GLY A 418 -15.97 19.14 11.21
N THR A 419 -16.54 18.17 11.91
CA THR A 419 -16.99 18.36 13.29
C THR A 419 -15.92 17.79 14.23
N LEU A 420 -15.43 18.62 15.14
CA LEU A 420 -14.44 18.25 16.15
C LEU A 420 -15.13 18.35 17.50
N GLY A 421 -15.11 17.28 18.29
CA GLY A 421 -15.74 17.32 19.59
C GLY A 421 -15.66 16.02 20.37
N ASP A 422 -16.50 15.93 21.39
CA ASP A 422 -16.54 14.80 22.32
C ASP A 422 -17.65 13.78 21.98
N SER A 423 -18.22 13.11 22.99
CA SER A 423 -19.33 12.18 22.87
C SER A 423 -20.59 12.78 22.25
N ILE A 424 -20.84 14.08 22.44
CA ILE A 424 -22.00 14.74 21.84
C ILE A 424 -21.80 14.85 20.33
N THR A 425 -20.59 15.19 19.90
CA THR A 425 -20.27 15.20 18.46
C THR A 425 -20.33 13.80 17.87
N ALA A 426 -19.86 12.79 18.62
CA ALA A 426 -19.95 11.37 18.23
C ALA A 426 -21.39 10.83 18.14
N GLY A 427 -22.40 11.59 18.60
CA GLY A 427 -23.80 11.18 18.56
C GLY A 427 -24.24 10.26 19.69
N ILE A 428 -23.49 10.19 20.80
CA ILE A 428 -23.88 9.37 21.95
C ILE A 428 -25.20 9.89 22.53
N GLY A 429 -26.15 8.97 22.74
CA GLY A 429 -27.51 9.29 23.22
C GLY A 429 -28.55 9.41 22.12
N ASP A 430 -28.12 9.49 20.85
CA ASP A 430 -29.04 9.48 19.72
C ASP A 430 -29.79 8.15 19.65
N ASN A 431 -31.10 8.24 19.77
CA ASN A 431 -31.99 7.09 19.82
C ASN A 431 -32.98 7.07 18.64
N ASP A 432 -32.74 7.89 17.61
CA ASP A 432 -33.50 7.86 16.36
C ASP A 432 -32.63 7.25 15.24
N PRO A 433 -32.87 6.00 14.82
CA PRO A 433 -32.08 5.41 13.73
C PRO A 433 -32.50 5.93 12.35
N SER A 434 -33.59 6.69 12.23
CA SER A 434 -34.14 7.10 10.93
C SER A 434 -33.37 8.25 10.26
N ASP A 435 -32.55 8.98 11.03
CA ASP A 435 -31.70 10.07 10.56
C ASP A 435 -30.19 9.75 10.65
N ALA A 436 -29.84 8.47 10.80
CA ALA A 436 -28.45 8.00 10.88
C ALA A 436 -27.65 8.15 9.57
N ILE A 437 -28.32 8.40 8.43
CA ILE A 437 -27.74 8.49 7.09
C ILE A 437 -28.38 9.66 6.34
N SER A 438 -27.57 10.51 5.70
CA SER A 438 -28.08 11.59 4.84
C SER A 438 -28.81 11.05 3.61
N GLN A 439 -29.82 11.76 3.12
CA GLN A 439 -30.65 11.32 1.99
C GLN A 439 -29.85 11.12 0.70
N ASP A 440 -28.77 11.89 0.51
CA ASP A 440 -27.86 11.75 -0.62
C ASP A 440 -26.82 10.61 -0.45
N GLY A 441 -26.80 9.99 0.73
CA GLY A 441 -25.94 8.87 1.08
C GLY A 441 -24.46 9.21 1.16
N ARG A 442 -24.09 10.47 1.47
CA ARG A 442 -22.71 10.94 1.69
C ARG A 442 -22.24 10.80 3.13
N ASN A 443 -23.11 11.01 4.11
CA ASN A 443 -22.80 10.87 5.53
C ASN A 443 -23.26 9.52 6.07
N THR A 444 -22.59 8.44 5.62
CA THR A 444 -22.93 7.05 5.98
C THR A 444 -22.12 6.50 7.17
N ASN A 445 -20.99 7.14 7.51
CA ASN A 445 -20.08 6.68 8.57
C ASN A 445 -20.28 7.41 9.92
N THR A 446 -21.29 8.26 10.04
CA THR A 446 -21.53 9.02 11.26
C THR A 446 -22.57 8.38 12.16
N GLY A 447 -23.53 7.62 11.61
CA GLY A 447 -24.42 6.66 12.29
C GLY A 447 -25.35 7.19 13.40
N SER A 448 -25.06 8.35 13.97
CA SER A 448 -25.68 8.97 15.13
C SER A 448 -25.25 10.44 15.21
N GLY A 449 -26.08 11.27 15.84
CA GLY A 449 -25.80 12.67 16.11
C GLY A 449 -26.28 13.64 15.02
N PHE A 450 -25.88 14.90 15.10
CA PHE A 450 -26.46 15.97 14.27
C PHE A 450 -25.96 16.00 12.81
N SER A 451 -24.92 15.24 12.46
CA SER A 451 -24.22 15.42 11.17
C SER A 451 -25.04 15.01 9.92
N PRO A 452 -25.71 13.84 9.87
CA PRO A 452 -26.46 13.46 8.67
C PRO A 452 -27.64 14.40 8.38
N LEU A 453 -28.42 14.74 9.40
CA LEU A 453 -29.56 15.63 9.24
C LEU A 453 -29.11 17.06 8.91
N LEU A 454 -28.01 17.54 9.50
CA LEU A 454 -27.43 18.82 9.12
C LEU A 454 -27.02 18.86 7.64
N ASN A 455 -26.50 17.76 7.07
CA ASN A 455 -26.26 17.70 5.63
C ASN A 455 -27.56 17.92 4.86
N ASP A 456 -28.61 17.14 5.15
CA ASP A 456 -29.88 17.25 4.43
C ASP A 456 -30.45 18.68 4.50
N LEU A 457 -30.41 19.30 5.67
CA LEU A 457 -30.88 20.67 5.87
C LEU A 457 -30.05 21.68 5.05
N LEU A 458 -28.71 21.60 5.12
CA LEU A 458 -27.84 22.51 4.37
C LEU A 458 -27.96 22.31 2.86
N THR A 459 -28.07 21.06 2.40
CA THR A 459 -28.21 20.72 0.98
C THR A 459 -29.53 21.26 0.42
N ASN A 460 -30.63 21.13 1.18
CA ASN A 460 -31.92 21.71 0.81
C ASN A 460 -31.89 23.24 0.79
N GLU A 461 -31.27 23.86 1.79
CA GLU A 461 -31.27 25.31 1.96
C GLU A 461 -30.35 26.01 0.94
N ARG A 462 -29.16 25.47 0.70
CA ARG A 462 -28.15 26.10 -0.15
C ARG A 462 -28.19 25.60 -1.60
N ASN A 463 -28.96 24.54 -1.88
CA ASN A 463 -29.12 23.95 -3.21
C ASN A 463 -27.77 23.55 -3.85
N TYR A 464 -26.91 22.91 -3.06
CA TYR A 464 -25.71 22.18 -3.50
C TYR A 464 -25.30 21.16 -2.43
N PRO A 465 -24.51 20.12 -2.76
CA PRO A 465 -24.19 19.04 -1.83
C PRO A 465 -23.23 19.46 -0.71
N HIS A 466 -23.37 18.84 0.45
CA HIS A 466 -22.45 19.02 1.58
C HIS A 466 -21.85 17.68 1.98
N ASN A 467 -20.71 17.71 2.66
CA ASN A 467 -20.21 16.56 3.39
C ASN A 467 -19.78 16.98 4.79
N ILE A 468 -20.21 16.24 5.81
CA ILE A 468 -19.94 16.53 7.22
C ILE A 468 -19.20 15.36 7.88
N TYR A 469 -17.89 15.49 8.02
CA TYR A 469 -17.07 14.47 8.69
C TYR A 469 -17.26 14.56 10.21
N ASN A 470 -17.74 13.47 10.81
CA ASN A 470 -17.82 13.34 12.26
C ASN A 470 -16.48 12.86 12.83
N ASP A 471 -15.80 13.73 13.58
CA ASP A 471 -14.58 13.42 14.31
C ASP A 471 -14.80 13.65 15.82
N GLY A 472 -15.91 13.12 16.35
CA GLY A 472 -16.24 13.10 17.77
C GLY A 472 -15.66 11.88 18.50
N ILE A 473 -15.10 12.08 19.70
CA ILE A 473 -14.54 10.99 20.53
C ILE A 473 -15.10 11.05 21.94
N GLN A 474 -15.63 9.93 22.44
CA GLN A 474 -16.20 9.87 23.78
C GLN A 474 -15.18 10.22 24.87
N GLY A 475 -15.57 11.10 25.80
CA GLY A 475 -14.75 11.50 26.94
C GLY A 475 -13.63 12.50 26.60
N GLU A 476 -13.57 12.98 25.36
CA GLU A 476 -12.48 13.85 24.92
C GLU A 476 -12.58 15.27 25.50
N THR A 477 -11.41 15.86 25.79
CA THR A 477 -11.24 17.23 26.26
C THR A 477 -10.61 18.11 25.17
N SER A 478 -10.60 19.42 25.36
CA SER A 478 -9.93 20.38 24.46
C SER A 478 -8.45 20.04 24.21
N ALA A 479 -7.75 19.46 25.20
CA ALA A 479 -6.37 19.02 25.05
C ALA A 479 -6.21 17.84 24.08
N GLY A 480 -7.15 16.88 24.12
CA GLY A 480 -7.17 15.76 23.18
C GLY A 480 -7.42 16.22 21.74
N ILE A 481 -8.41 17.09 21.55
CA ILE A 481 -8.72 17.69 20.25
C ILE A 481 -7.50 18.43 19.68
N LEU A 482 -6.79 19.22 20.50
CA LEU A 482 -5.59 19.93 20.06
C LEU A 482 -4.52 18.97 19.50
N ILE A 483 -4.30 17.83 20.15
CA ILE A 483 -3.30 16.84 19.71
C ILE A 483 -3.69 16.21 18.36
N ARG A 484 -4.97 15.91 18.13
CA ARG A 484 -5.41 15.21 16.91
C ARG A 484 -5.77 16.12 15.74
N THR A 485 -6.00 17.42 15.98
CA THR A 485 -6.39 18.39 14.94
C THR A 485 -5.45 18.39 13.73
N PRO A 486 -4.11 18.37 13.87
CA PRO A 486 -3.20 18.27 12.71
C PRO A 486 -3.42 16.99 11.88
N GLY A 487 -3.73 15.87 12.53
CA GLY A 487 -4.05 14.61 11.87
C GLY A 487 -5.36 14.70 11.07
N PHE A 488 -6.39 15.33 11.62
CA PHE A 488 -7.64 15.60 10.90
C PHE A 488 -7.40 16.47 9.66
N LEU A 489 -6.70 17.61 9.82
CA LEU A 489 -6.39 18.53 8.71
C LEU A 489 -5.58 17.86 7.58
N LYS A 490 -4.72 16.90 7.92
CA LYS A 490 -3.97 16.10 6.95
C LYS A 490 -4.83 15.07 6.23
N LYS A 491 -5.77 14.43 6.94
CA LYS A 491 -6.72 13.46 6.36
C LYS A 491 -7.82 14.14 5.53
N ARG A 492 -8.14 15.39 5.84
CA ARG A 492 -9.24 16.18 5.25
C ARG A 492 -8.78 17.58 4.84
N PRO A 493 -7.77 17.71 3.96
CA PRO A 493 -7.25 19.02 3.54
C PRO A 493 -8.28 19.91 2.87
N GLN A 494 -9.33 19.31 2.29
CA GLN A 494 -10.45 19.94 1.60
C GLN A 494 -11.50 20.54 2.55
N ALA A 495 -11.47 20.24 3.86
CA ALA A 495 -12.40 20.83 4.81
C ALA A 495 -12.20 22.35 4.90
N ASN A 496 -13.30 23.09 4.72
CA ASN A 496 -13.34 24.55 4.73
C ASN A 496 -14.18 25.12 5.90
N HIS A 497 -14.97 24.28 6.55
CA HIS A 497 -15.80 24.66 7.70
C HIS A 497 -15.57 23.72 8.87
N PHE A 498 -15.35 24.25 10.07
CA PHE A 498 -15.00 23.45 11.25
C PHE A 498 -15.94 23.75 12.41
N LEU A 499 -16.74 22.77 12.79
CA LEU A 499 -17.73 22.88 13.85
C LEU A 499 -17.12 22.28 15.11
N LEU A 500 -16.74 23.13 16.06
CA LEU A 500 -16.11 22.72 17.31
C LEU A 500 -17.15 22.71 18.43
N LEU A 501 -17.30 21.57 19.07
CA LEU A 501 -18.16 21.36 20.25
C LEU A 501 -17.41 20.52 21.29
N VAL A 502 -16.85 21.19 22.29
CA VAL A 502 -16.08 20.58 23.37
C VAL A 502 -16.22 21.44 24.63
N GLY A 503 -15.97 20.86 25.80
CA GLY A 503 -15.93 21.58 27.08
C GLY A 503 -16.66 20.88 28.21
N THR A 504 -17.58 19.96 27.91
CA THR A 504 -18.30 19.17 28.92
C THR A 504 -17.32 18.34 29.76
N ASN A 505 -16.40 17.62 29.12
CA ASN A 505 -15.41 16.80 29.82
C ASN A 505 -14.30 17.65 30.45
N ASP A 506 -13.93 18.78 29.84
CA ASP A 506 -12.99 19.73 30.42
C ASP A 506 -13.52 20.25 31.77
N ALA A 507 -14.79 20.66 31.80
CA ALA A 507 -15.49 21.10 33.02
C ALA A 507 -15.51 19.99 34.08
N ASN A 508 -15.77 18.74 33.67
CA ASN A 508 -15.78 17.58 34.58
C ASN A 508 -14.39 17.23 35.12
N SER A 509 -13.35 17.45 34.31
CA SER A 509 -11.95 17.22 34.70
C SER A 509 -11.41 18.31 35.63
N GLY A 510 -12.14 19.42 35.77
CA GLY A 510 -11.69 20.59 36.52
C GLY A 510 -10.58 21.37 35.80
N LEU A 511 -10.50 21.28 34.47
CA LEU A 511 -9.58 22.11 33.70
C LEU A 511 -9.90 23.59 34.00
N VAL A 512 -8.88 24.42 34.08
CA VAL A 512 -9.10 25.84 34.38
C VAL A 512 -9.65 26.51 33.12
N PRO A 513 -10.82 27.19 33.16
CA PRO A 513 -11.37 27.90 32.01
C PRO A 513 -10.46 29.01 31.46
N SER A 514 -9.54 29.50 32.30
CA SER A 514 -8.58 30.62 32.17
C SER A 514 -8.98 31.92 32.89
N GLY A 515 -10.26 32.07 33.25
CA GLY A 515 -10.79 33.29 33.83
C GLY A 515 -10.97 34.38 32.77
N ALA A 516 -12.15 35.00 32.78
CA ALA A 516 -12.55 36.05 31.86
C ALA A 516 -11.50 37.17 31.72
N GLY A 517 -11.20 37.57 30.48
CA GLY A 517 -10.39 38.77 30.17
C GLY A 517 -8.88 38.58 30.06
N SER A 518 -8.33 37.36 30.18
CA SER A 518 -6.92 37.11 29.89
C SER A 518 -6.64 37.03 28.37
N ASN A 519 -5.68 37.81 27.87
CA ASN A 519 -5.19 37.78 26.50
C ASN A 519 -3.67 38.12 26.45
N PRO A 520 -2.77 37.18 26.08
CA PRO A 520 -3.06 35.81 25.63
C PRO A 520 -3.62 34.92 26.75
N PRO A 521 -4.33 33.82 26.41
CA PRO A 521 -4.78 32.85 27.40
C PRO A 521 -3.63 32.25 28.22
N SER A 522 -3.90 31.91 29.49
CA SER A 522 -2.90 31.27 30.35
C SER A 522 -2.55 29.86 29.83
N PRO A 523 -1.25 29.50 29.71
CA PRO A 523 -0.85 28.19 29.18
C PRO A 523 -1.48 27.02 29.93
N GLY A 524 -1.97 26.03 29.17
CA GLY A 524 -2.57 24.80 29.71
C GLY A 524 -4.01 24.94 30.20
N THR A 525 -4.68 26.06 29.89
CA THR A 525 -6.11 26.27 30.19
C THR A 525 -7.00 25.85 29.02
N TYR A 526 -8.31 25.72 29.28
CA TYR A 526 -9.31 25.44 28.23
C TYR A 526 -9.24 26.48 27.10
N LYS A 527 -9.21 27.77 27.45
CA LYS A 527 -9.13 28.87 26.48
C LYS A 527 -7.82 28.84 25.68
N ASP A 528 -6.70 28.47 26.29
CA ASP A 528 -5.41 28.29 25.59
C ASP A 528 -5.46 27.13 24.59
N ASN A 529 -6.04 25.99 24.97
CA ASN A 529 -6.23 24.87 24.05
C ASN A 529 -7.11 25.25 22.87
N LEU A 530 -8.25 25.91 23.11
CA LEU A 530 -9.12 26.38 22.06
C LEU A 530 -8.45 27.41 21.16
N GLN A 531 -7.70 28.37 21.71
CA GLN A 531 -6.94 29.33 20.91
C GLN A 531 -5.95 28.63 19.98
N LYS A 532 -5.22 27.63 20.47
CA LYS A 532 -4.29 26.85 19.64
C LYS A 532 -5.01 26.02 18.57
N ILE A 533 -6.21 25.50 18.86
CA ILE A 533 -7.04 24.82 17.86
C ILE A 533 -7.50 25.84 16.79
N ILE A 534 -7.93 27.03 17.19
CA ILE A 534 -8.29 28.12 16.28
C ILE A 534 -7.09 28.50 15.41
N ASP A 535 -5.89 28.66 15.98
CA ASP A 535 -4.68 29.00 15.23
C ASP A 535 -4.31 27.93 14.19
N LEU A 536 -4.63 26.65 14.45
CA LEU A 536 -4.42 25.54 13.50
C LEU A 536 -5.45 25.54 12.35
N ILE A 537 -6.68 25.99 12.63
CA ILE A 537 -7.83 25.78 11.75
C ILE A 537 -8.24 27.06 11.03
N HIS A 538 -8.49 28.14 11.79
CA HIS A 538 -9.08 29.37 11.31
C HIS A 538 -8.09 30.14 10.45
N ASN A 539 -8.27 30.04 9.14
CA ASN A 539 -7.42 30.70 8.17
C ASN A 539 -8.28 31.19 7.00
N PRO A 540 -8.85 32.41 7.10
CA PRO A 540 -9.67 32.99 6.05
C PRO A 540 -8.93 33.11 4.70
N ALA A 541 -7.59 33.24 4.71
CA ALA A 541 -6.80 33.26 3.48
C ALA A 541 -6.80 31.91 2.74
N LEU A 542 -7.05 30.81 3.45
CA LEU A 542 -7.29 29.48 2.88
C LEU A 542 -8.79 29.13 2.76
N GLY A 543 -9.68 30.08 3.04
CA GLY A 543 -11.13 29.83 3.08
C GLY A 543 -11.56 28.90 4.21
N ARG A 544 -10.77 28.77 5.28
CA ARG A 544 -11.10 27.92 6.44
C ARG A 544 -11.70 28.72 7.58
N GLU A 545 -12.90 28.35 7.99
CA GLU A 545 -13.63 28.98 9.08
C GLU A 545 -13.87 28.01 10.23
N VAL A 546 -13.73 28.50 11.46
CA VAL A 546 -14.03 27.73 12.68
C VAL A 546 -15.25 28.32 13.36
N TYR A 547 -16.11 27.45 13.90
CA TYR A 547 -17.33 27.80 14.60
C TYR A 547 -17.31 27.13 15.97
N LEU A 548 -17.39 27.94 17.04
CA LEU A 548 -17.25 27.50 18.43
C LEU A 548 -18.62 27.43 19.11
N ALA A 549 -19.30 26.28 19.06
CA ALA A 549 -20.59 26.15 19.73
C ALA A 549 -20.44 26.22 21.25
N LYS A 550 -21.42 26.84 21.92
CA LYS A 550 -21.47 26.82 23.39
C LYS A 550 -21.78 25.42 23.90
N VAL A 551 -21.15 25.08 25.01
CA VAL A 551 -21.34 23.81 25.72
C VAL A 551 -22.81 23.70 26.17
N PRO A 552 -23.50 22.57 25.91
CA PRO A 552 -24.93 22.44 26.21
C PRO A 552 -25.22 22.42 27.72
N PHE A 553 -26.42 22.84 28.08
CA PHE A 553 -26.89 22.90 29.46
C PHE A 553 -26.87 21.53 30.15
N ALA A 554 -26.40 21.50 31.40
CA ALA A 554 -26.46 20.33 32.27
C ALA A 554 -27.54 20.53 33.35
N THR A 555 -28.42 19.55 33.56
CA THR A 555 -29.42 19.63 34.66
C THR A 555 -28.78 19.45 36.05
N SER A 556 -27.57 18.87 36.12
CA SER A 556 -26.77 18.81 37.34
C SER A 556 -26.31 20.20 37.78
N LEU A 557 -26.77 20.67 38.95
CA LEU A 557 -26.44 22.00 39.50
C LEU A 557 -24.93 22.28 39.58
N VAL A 558 -24.15 21.25 39.93
CA VAL A 558 -22.68 21.37 40.05
C VAL A 558 -22.05 21.57 38.67
N HIS A 559 -22.48 20.77 37.68
CA HIS A 559 -21.91 20.86 36.33
C HIS A 559 -22.36 22.15 35.63
N ASN A 560 -23.62 22.54 35.82
CA ASN A 560 -24.19 23.75 35.23
C ASN A 560 -23.44 25.02 35.65
N GLY A 561 -23.08 25.13 36.93
CA GLY A 561 -22.34 26.29 37.44
C GLY A 561 -20.95 26.45 36.82
N VAL A 562 -20.31 25.33 36.44
CA VAL A 562 -18.97 25.34 35.82
C VAL A 562 -19.05 25.64 34.33
N ILE A 563 -20.04 25.09 33.62
CA ILE A 563 -20.21 25.26 32.16
C ILE A 563 -20.31 26.73 31.73
N GLN A 564 -20.90 27.60 32.55
CA GLN A 564 -21.04 29.02 32.23
C GLN A 564 -19.68 29.73 32.05
N GLU A 565 -18.67 29.38 32.85
CA GLU A 565 -17.33 29.97 32.72
C GLU A 565 -16.63 29.53 31.42
N TYR A 566 -16.89 28.30 30.97
CA TYR A 566 -16.40 27.78 29.69
C TYR A 566 -17.09 28.48 28.51
N ASN A 567 -18.40 28.70 28.60
CA ASN A 567 -19.15 29.43 27.58
C ASN A 567 -18.73 30.90 27.50
N GLN A 568 -18.38 31.53 28.62
CA GLN A 568 -17.78 32.86 28.63
C GLN A 568 -16.41 32.88 27.92
N ALA A 569 -15.56 31.87 28.14
CA ALA A 569 -14.29 31.76 27.42
C ALA A 569 -14.49 31.60 25.90
N ILE A 570 -15.53 30.86 25.48
CA ILE A 570 -15.92 30.75 24.06
C ILE A 570 -16.33 32.12 23.50
N ASP A 571 -17.19 32.87 24.18
CA ASP A 571 -17.63 34.20 23.75
C ASP A 571 -16.43 35.15 23.56
N GLU A 572 -15.46 35.12 24.47
CA GLU A 572 -14.23 35.90 24.36
C GLU A 572 -13.36 35.49 23.17
N LEU A 573 -13.25 34.19 22.87
CA LEU A 573 -12.49 33.68 21.74
C LEU A 573 -13.14 34.03 20.41
N VAL A 574 -14.46 33.91 20.30
CA VAL A 574 -15.24 34.34 19.12
C VAL A 574 -14.96 35.81 18.82
N SER A 575 -15.07 36.65 19.85
CA SER A 575 -14.83 38.10 19.74
C SER A 575 -13.37 38.42 19.37
N THR A 576 -12.39 37.82 20.07
CA THR A 576 -10.97 38.14 19.91
C THR A 576 -10.40 37.67 18.58
N ASN A 577 -10.91 36.56 18.03
CA ASN A 577 -10.44 36.00 16.76
C ASN A 577 -11.23 36.51 15.55
N GLY A 578 -12.20 37.39 15.74
CA GLY A 578 -13.00 37.95 14.64
C GLY A 578 -13.84 36.90 13.90
N ILE A 579 -14.29 35.86 14.60
CA ILE A 579 -15.15 34.82 14.03
C ILE A 579 -16.53 35.45 13.74
N SER A 580 -16.91 35.54 12.46
CA SER A 580 -18.04 36.34 12.01
C SER A 580 -19.41 35.66 12.12
N ILE A 581 -19.45 34.32 12.03
CA ILE A 581 -20.69 33.56 12.19
C ILE A 581 -20.84 33.21 13.66
N VAL A 582 -21.99 33.57 14.24
CA VAL A 582 -22.34 33.20 15.61
C VAL A 582 -22.85 31.74 15.60
N PRO A 583 -22.11 30.79 16.17
CA PRO A 583 -22.54 29.40 16.27
C PRO A 583 -23.68 29.24 17.29
N PRO A 584 -24.33 28.05 17.35
CA PRO A 584 -25.44 27.80 18.26
C PRO A 584 -25.11 28.02 19.74
N ASP A 585 -26.05 28.68 20.45
CA ASP A 585 -26.08 28.72 21.91
C ASP A 585 -26.85 27.49 22.44
N PHE A 586 -26.20 26.32 22.43
CA PHE A 586 -26.83 25.10 22.95
C PHE A 586 -27.14 25.18 24.44
N TYR A 587 -26.40 26.00 25.19
CA TYR A 587 -26.69 26.21 26.60
C TYR A 587 -28.09 26.79 26.79
N THR A 588 -28.36 27.96 26.20
CA THR A 588 -29.65 28.63 26.34
C THR A 588 -30.78 27.79 25.75
N TYR A 589 -30.55 27.07 24.65
CA TYR A 589 -31.57 26.21 24.06
C TYR A 589 -31.99 25.07 24.99
N PHE A 590 -31.02 24.28 25.49
CA PHE A 590 -31.33 23.11 26.32
C PHE A 590 -31.76 23.47 27.75
N GLU A 591 -31.47 24.69 28.23
CA GLU A 591 -32.03 25.20 29.49
C GLU A 591 -33.56 25.19 29.47
N THR A 592 -34.17 25.52 28.32
CA THR A 592 -35.63 25.52 28.14
C THR A 592 -36.19 24.25 27.50
N HIS A 593 -35.33 23.36 26.98
CA HIS A 593 -35.71 22.12 26.27
C HIS A 593 -35.13 20.86 26.94
N GLN A 594 -35.16 20.80 28.27
CA GLN A 594 -34.53 19.71 29.04
C GLN A 594 -35.07 18.31 28.73
N SER A 595 -36.28 18.19 28.17
CA SER A 595 -36.84 16.90 27.71
C SER A 595 -36.11 16.31 26.50
N GLU A 596 -35.29 17.10 25.83
CA GLU A 596 -34.45 16.68 24.71
C GLU A 596 -33.09 16.14 25.16
N LEU A 597 -32.83 16.10 26.47
CA LEU A 597 -31.63 15.48 27.07
C LEU A 597 -31.95 14.07 27.59
N ILE A 598 -30.98 13.15 27.47
CA ILE A 598 -31.10 11.77 27.97
C ILE A 598 -30.47 11.57 29.36
N ASP A 599 -29.59 12.48 29.78
CA ASP A 599 -28.92 12.42 31.08
C ASP A 599 -28.77 13.79 31.76
N THR A 600 -28.09 13.80 32.90
CA THR A 600 -27.89 15.01 33.71
C THR A 600 -26.63 15.79 33.37
N VAL A 601 -25.84 15.32 32.40
CA VAL A 601 -24.52 15.84 32.00
C VAL A 601 -24.48 16.23 30.52
N SER A 602 -25.63 16.65 29.99
CA SER A 602 -25.78 17.35 28.70
C SER A 602 -25.88 16.47 27.44
N HIS A 603 -26.03 15.14 27.52
CA HIS A 603 -26.23 14.34 26.31
C HIS A 603 -27.64 14.52 25.73
N PRO A 604 -27.78 14.90 24.43
CA PRO A 604 -29.07 14.94 23.76
C PRO A 604 -29.63 13.53 23.48
N ASN A 605 -30.96 13.41 23.43
CA ASN A 605 -31.63 12.29 22.78
C ASN A 605 -31.82 12.57 21.27
N GLY A 606 -32.47 11.68 20.53
CA GLY A 606 -32.67 11.84 19.08
C GLY A 606 -33.42 13.13 18.70
N MET A 607 -34.38 13.58 19.52
CA MET A 607 -35.00 14.89 19.29
C MET A 607 -34.03 16.03 19.54
N GLY A 608 -33.20 15.94 20.58
CA GLY A 608 -32.14 16.92 20.83
C GLY A 608 -31.13 17.01 19.69
N TYR A 609 -30.75 15.91 19.05
CA TYR A 609 -29.87 15.93 17.89
C TYR A 609 -30.53 16.54 16.64
N LYS A 610 -31.84 16.36 16.45
CA LYS A 610 -32.61 17.07 15.41
C LYS A 610 -32.61 18.59 15.63
N SER A 611 -32.81 19.02 16.89
CA SER A 611 -32.73 20.42 17.28
C SER A 611 -31.33 20.98 17.06
N MET A 612 -30.28 20.24 17.45
CA MET A 612 -28.89 20.64 17.21
C MET A 612 -28.57 20.80 15.72
N SER A 613 -29.03 19.86 14.89
CA SER A 613 -28.88 19.93 13.42
C SER A 613 -29.49 21.22 12.87
N SER A 614 -30.68 21.56 13.35
CA SER A 614 -31.44 22.73 12.90
C SER A 614 -30.78 24.04 13.37
N LEU A 615 -30.32 24.10 14.61
CA LEU A 615 -29.59 25.25 15.15
C LEU A 615 -28.25 25.48 14.42
N TRP A 616 -27.52 24.42 14.12
CA TRP A 616 -26.31 24.52 13.29
C TRP A 616 -26.64 25.05 11.89
N CYS A 617 -27.72 24.55 11.27
CA CYS A 617 -28.17 25.02 9.97
C CYS A 617 -28.51 26.51 10.01
N VAL A 618 -29.28 26.96 11.02
CA VAL A 618 -29.59 28.39 11.27
C VAL A 618 -28.31 29.22 11.36
N ALA A 619 -27.33 28.80 12.15
CA ALA A 619 -26.07 29.52 12.30
C ALA A 619 -25.32 29.64 10.96
N LEU A 620 -25.20 28.54 10.22
CA LEU A 620 -24.45 28.49 8.97
C LEU A 620 -25.16 29.18 7.79
N THR A 621 -26.48 29.40 7.88
CA THR A 621 -27.29 29.97 6.79
C THR A 621 -27.80 31.38 7.07
N SER A 622 -27.35 31.99 8.17
CA SER A 622 -27.86 33.29 8.62
C SER A 622 -29.37 33.29 8.93
N GLY A 623 -29.88 32.17 9.42
CA GLY A 623 -31.20 32.05 10.03
C GLY A 623 -32.33 31.56 9.11
N THR A 624 -32.03 30.94 7.98
CA THR A 624 -33.06 30.52 7.03
C THR A 624 -33.63 29.13 7.30
N CYS A 625 -32.89 28.25 7.99
CA CYS A 625 -33.40 26.92 8.37
C CYS A 625 -34.45 26.99 9.49
N SER A 626 -35.46 26.13 9.44
CA SER A 626 -36.49 26.01 10.48
C SER A 626 -35.97 25.24 11.70
N ILE A 627 -36.38 25.66 12.91
CA ILE A 627 -36.17 24.91 14.15
C ILE A 627 -37.43 24.03 14.41
N PRO A 628 -37.27 22.73 14.73
CA PRO A 628 -38.35 21.78 14.95
C PRO A 628 -39.37 22.15 16.03
#